data_AF-W2RDQ1-F1
#
_entry.id   AF-W2RDQ1-F1
#
_cell.length_a   1.000
_cell.length_b   1.000
_cell.length_c   1.000
_cell.angle_alpha   90.00
_cell.angle_beta   90.00
_cell.angle_gamma   90.00
#
_symmetry.space_group_name_H-M   'P 1'
#
loop_
_entity.id
_entity.type
_entity.pdbx_description
1 polymer ?
#
loop_
_entity_poly.entity_id
_entity_poly.type
_entity_poly.pdbx_seq_one_letter_code
_entity_poly.pdbx_strand_id
1 'polypeptide(L)'
;MSVPQTYRAYQYDHYGPQEQELKLRLSVKRSELGPNQVRVKVISAAINPIDYILLEQAGEAFTGKVPTPEKPFGIGFDAAGIVVEVGSESKRLKVGDQVYAMTPFNACGTVADYAVFDEDLVALKPKNLTFDQAASIPLIGLTSYQALVEHTKLQKGESVLILGGSSAVGMFAIQLAHAIGARVITTTSAKNADFVKGLGADRVINYHTQKWGQELDPHSVDVIYDCGMEADAWNTDAQLILKQNTGRFVSLLPITEPVQPAKYGAKNIGQVLVYPTAKGLDEITSYLEEGTIVPIIDTVYEFEKLHAALTKLKGRHSRGKLVIKVNPESQA
;
A
#
# COMPACT_ATOMS: atom_id res chain seq x y z
N MET A 1 3.12 22.08 20.73
CA MET A 1 4.24 22.76 20.02
C MET A 1 3.67 23.51 18.82
N SER A 2 4.09 24.75 18.59
CA SER A 2 3.67 25.51 17.40
C SER A 2 4.28 24.92 16.12
N VAL A 3 3.48 24.71 15.09
CA VAL A 3 3.96 24.25 13.77
C VAL A 3 4.85 25.35 13.15
N PRO A 4 6.07 25.04 12.68
CA PRO A 4 6.97 26.03 12.09
C PRO A 4 6.43 26.56 10.76
N GLN A 5 6.83 27.79 10.39
CA GLN A 5 6.42 28.41 9.11
C GLN A 5 7.02 27.71 7.88
N THR A 6 8.16 27.03 8.05
CA THR A 6 8.79 26.21 7.02
C THR A 6 9.28 24.90 7.60
N TYR A 7 9.40 23.88 6.77
CA TYR A 7 9.85 22.54 7.18
C TYR A 7 10.58 21.80 6.05
N ARG A 8 11.19 20.65 6.36
CA ARG A 8 11.91 19.84 5.38
C ARG A 8 10.97 18.91 4.63
N ALA A 9 11.15 18.78 3.32
CA ALA A 9 10.44 17.80 2.51
C ALA A 9 11.26 17.37 1.30
N TYR A 10 11.03 16.15 0.82
CA TYR A 10 11.46 15.77 -0.51
C TYR A 10 10.41 16.17 -1.53
N GLN A 11 10.82 16.95 -2.53
CA GLN A 11 9.96 17.40 -3.61
C GLN A 11 10.66 17.32 -4.97
N TYR A 12 9.88 17.27 -6.03
CA TYR A 12 10.35 17.27 -7.41
C TYR A 12 9.68 18.37 -8.24
N ASP A 13 10.43 18.92 -9.18
CA ASP A 13 10.04 20.09 -9.98
C ASP A 13 9.52 19.68 -11.35
N HIS A 14 9.97 18.54 -11.88
CA HIS A 14 9.51 17.96 -13.13
C HIS A 14 9.33 16.45 -12.95
N TYR A 15 8.53 15.83 -13.80
CA TYR A 15 8.57 14.38 -13.93
C TYR A 15 9.88 13.94 -14.56
N GLY A 16 10.48 12.87 -14.03
CA GLY A 16 11.77 12.38 -14.47
C GLY A 16 12.51 11.59 -13.39
N PRO A 17 13.68 11.03 -13.71
CA PRO A 17 14.44 10.15 -12.82
C PRO A 17 14.69 10.80 -11.44
N GLN A 18 14.47 10.05 -10.35
CA GLN A 18 14.65 10.57 -8.99
C GLN A 18 16.04 11.15 -8.71
N GLU A 19 17.08 10.66 -9.38
CA GLU A 19 18.45 11.16 -9.20
C GLU A 19 18.62 12.60 -9.72
N GLN A 20 17.73 13.06 -10.59
CA GLN A 20 17.76 14.38 -11.21
C GLN A 20 16.69 15.31 -10.62
N GLU A 21 15.46 14.80 -10.49
CA GLU A 21 14.31 15.64 -10.18
C GLU A 21 13.99 15.72 -8.68
N LEU A 22 14.26 14.66 -7.91
CA LEU A 22 13.87 14.60 -6.50
C LEU A 22 14.92 15.24 -5.59
N LYS A 23 14.53 16.31 -4.88
CA LYS A 23 15.42 17.13 -4.06
C LYS A 23 14.91 17.24 -2.63
N LEU A 24 15.83 17.15 -1.67
CA LEU A 24 15.56 17.56 -0.28
C LEU A 24 15.52 19.09 -0.22
N ARG A 25 14.36 19.64 0.14
CA ARG A 25 14.16 21.07 0.40
C ARG A 25 14.06 21.29 1.90
N LEU A 26 14.85 22.22 2.42
CA LEU A 26 14.92 22.48 3.87
C LEU A 26 13.88 23.50 4.36
N SER A 27 13.30 24.29 3.45
CA SER A 27 12.43 25.43 3.78
C SER A 27 11.15 25.43 2.94
N VAL A 28 10.40 24.33 2.97
CA VAL A 28 9.07 24.26 2.34
C VAL A 28 8.08 25.04 3.18
N LYS A 29 7.33 25.96 2.56
CA LYS A 29 6.35 26.80 3.26
C LYS A 29 5.20 25.94 3.80
N ARG A 30 4.79 26.25 5.03
CA ARG A 30 3.58 25.68 5.62
C ARG A 30 2.35 26.07 4.81
N SER A 31 1.60 25.07 4.36
CA SER A 31 0.28 25.26 3.75
C SER A 31 -0.75 25.73 4.78
N GLU A 32 -1.77 26.46 4.35
CA GLU A 32 -2.95 26.68 5.20
C GLU A 32 -3.66 25.36 5.50
N LEU A 33 -4.32 25.28 6.65
CA LEU A 33 -5.08 24.10 7.05
C LEU A 33 -6.56 24.32 6.75
N GLY A 34 -7.16 23.42 5.96
CA GLY A 34 -8.60 23.46 5.70
C GLY A 34 -9.45 23.12 6.94
N PRO A 35 -10.76 23.43 6.91
CA PRO A 35 -11.64 23.25 8.07
C PRO A 35 -11.81 21.79 8.50
N ASN A 36 -11.78 20.83 7.57
CA ASN A 36 -11.92 19.38 7.83
C ASN A 36 -10.58 18.65 7.82
N GLN A 37 -9.46 19.38 7.87
CA GLN A 37 -8.13 18.82 7.73
C GLN A 37 -7.39 18.73 9.05
N VAL A 38 -6.48 17.78 9.13
CA VAL A 38 -5.52 17.67 10.23
C VAL A 38 -4.11 17.79 9.69
N ARG A 39 -3.25 18.48 10.44
CA ARG A 39 -1.82 18.47 10.18
C ARG A 39 -1.14 17.46 11.08
N VAL A 40 -0.41 16.56 10.46
CA VAL A 40 0.34 15.51 11.13
C VAL A 40 1.83 15.85 11.06
N LYS A 41 2.51 15.88 12.20
CA LYS A 41 3.96 15.78 12.26
C LYS A 41 4.33 14.35 11.92
N VAL A 42 4.89 14.11 10.75
CA VAL A 42 5.23 12.78 10.26
C VAL A 42 6.43 12.27 11.04
N ILE A 43 6.26 11.17 11.78
CA ILE A 43 7.37 10.50 12.45
C ILE A 43 8.05 9.55 11.47
N SER A 44 7.26 8.74 10.78
CA SER A 44 7.73 7.78 9.78
C SER A 44 6.85 7.81 8.56
N ALA A 45 7.45 7.64 7.39
CA ALA A 45 6.77 7.45 6.11
C ALA A 45 7.21 6.12 5.51
N ALA A 46 6.46 5.57 4.56
CA ALA A 46 6.91 4.39 3.80
C ALA A 46 6.83 4.65 2.30
N ILE A 47 7.77 4.03 1.58
CA ILE A 47 7.84 4.13 0.12
C ILE A 47 7.26 2.89 -0.55
N ASN A 48 6.78 3.07 -1.77
CA ASN A 48 6.02 2.14 -2.59
C ASN A 48 6.45 2.28 -4.05
N PRO A 49 6.32 1.24 -4.89
CA PRO A 49 6.64 1.35 -6.30
C PRO A 49 5.90 2.48 -7.01
N ILE A 50 4.66 2.77 -6.60
CA ILE A 50 3.88 3.87 -7.16
C ILE A 50 4.55 5.25 -6.95
N ASP A 51 5.36 5.43 -5.91
CA ASP A 51 6.07 6.70 -5.66
C ASP A 51 7.02 7.06 -6.81
N TYR A 52 7.84 6.10 -7.26
CA TYR A 52 8.73 6.35 -8.39
C TYR A 52 8.02 6.21 -9.74
N ILE A 53 6.94 5.41 -9.85
CA ILE A 53 6.16 5.31 -11.10
C ILE A 53 5.48 6.65 -11.41
N LEU A 54 4.90 7.31 -10.40
CA LEU A 54 4.31 8.64 -10.57
C LEU A 54 5.37 9.67 -10.92
N LEU A 55 6.48 9.68 -10.19
CA LEU A 55 7.57 10.59 -10.45
C LEU A 55 8.16 10.44 -11.87
N GLU A 56 8.33 9.21 -12.36
CA GLU A 56 9.18 8.92 -13.54
C GLU A 56 8.42 8.54 -14.80
N GLN A 57 7.17 8.09 -14.70
CA GLN A 57 6.48 7.41 -15.82
C GLN A 57 5.08 7.92 -16.08
N ALA A 58 4.26 8.06 -15.04
CA ALA A 58 2.80 8.20 -15.20
C ALA A 58 2.18 9.31 -14.35
N GLY A 59 2.96 10.20 -13.74
CA GLY A 59 2.44 11.18 -12.78
C GLY A 59 1.31 12.06 -13.32
N GLU A 60 1.42 12.56 -14.55
CA GLU A 60 0.37 13.39 -15.15
C GLU A 60 -0.95 12.63 -15.30
N ALA A 61 -0.90 11.35 -15.70
CA ALA A 61 -2.09 10.52 -15.88
C ALA A 61 -2.84 10.26 -14.56
N PHE A 62 -2.12 10.17 -13.43
CA PHE A 62 -2.71 9.91 -12.12
C PHE A 62 -3.11 11.20 -11.37
N THR A 63 -2.35 12.28 -11.53
CA THR A 63 -2.55 13.52 -10.77
C THR A 63 -3.37 14.56 -11.54
N GLY A 64 -3.44 14.44 -12.87
CA GLY A 64 -4.02 15.45 -13.76
C GLY A 64 -3.25 16.78 -13.77
N LYS A 65 -2.01 16.79 -13.24
CA LYS A 65 -1.20 17.99 -13.04
C LYS A 65 0.27 17.71 -13.37
N VAL A 66 1.03 18.77 -13.59
CA VAL A 66 2.48 18.72 -13.83
C VAL A 66 3.17 19.55 -12.75
N PRO A 67 4.20 19.02 -12.07
CA PRO A 67 5.01 19.81 -11.14
C PRO A 67 5.77 20.91 -11.89
N THR A 68 6.06 22.02 -11.21
CA THR A 68 6.98 23.06 -11.71
C THR A 68 7.89 23.52 -10.58
N PRO A 69 8.99 24.26 -10.85
CA PRO A 69 9.81 24.85 -9.79
C PRO A 69 9.04 25.74 -8.81
N GLU A 70 7.96 26.40 -9.26
CA GLU A 70 7.09 27.25 -8.44
C GLU A 70 6.03 26.45 -7.67
N LYS A 71 5.66 25.27 -8.18
CA LYS A 71 4.66 24.36 -7.59
C LYS A 71 5.21 22.93 -7.57
N PRO A 72 6.26 22.66 -6.79
CA PRO A 72 6.88 21.35 -6.75
C PRO A 72 5.97 20.35 -6.03
N PHE A 73 6.04 19.08 -6.42
CA PHE A 73 5.24 18.01 -5.81
C PHE A 73 6.04 17.27 -4.76
N GLY A 74 5.39 16.86 -3.68
CA GLY A 74 6.00 15.97 -2.69
C GLY A 74 6.02 14.51 -3.17
N ILE A 75 6.81 13.68 -2.51
CA ILE A 75 6.82 12.22 -2.73
C ILE A 75 6.29 11.49 -1.48
N GLY A 76 5.79 10.26 -1.65
CA GLY A 76 5.28 9.44 -0.57
C GLY A 76 3.76 9.51 -0.45
N PHE A 77 3.16 8.36 -0.13
CA PHE A 77 1.75 8.21 0.19
C PHE A 77 1.51 7.84 1.64
N ASP A 78 2.35 6.98 2.23
CA ASP A 78 2.14 6.45 3.57
C ASP A 78 2.79 7.34 4.63
N ALA A 79 2.08 7.58 5.74
CA ALA A 79 2.62 8.24 6.92
C ALA A 79 2.09 7.62 8.22
N ALA A 80 2.90 7.68 9.27
CA ALA A 80 2.45 7.63 10.66
C ALA A 80 3.08 8.78 11.43
N GLY A 81 2.30 9.40 12.31
CA GLY A 81 2.74 10.59 13.03
C GLY A 81 1.78 11.09 14.09
N ILE A 82 2.00 12.32 14.53
CA ILE A 82 1.23 12.93 15.62
C ILE A 82 0.46 14.12 15.08
N VAL A 83 -0.84 14.22 15.37
CA VAL A 83 -1.65 15.38 15.03
C VAL A 83 -1.15 16.60 15.81
N VAL A 84 -0.82 17.69 15.11
CA VAL A 84 -0.29 18.94 15.71
C VAL A 84 -1.19 20.15 15.49
N GLU A 85 -2.14 20.07 14.56
CA GLU A 85 -3.10 21.11 14.24
C GLU A 85 -4.36 20.44 13.68
N VAL A 86 -5.54 20.95 14.05
CA VAL A 86 -6.83 20.46 13.58
C VAL A 86 -7.62 21.63 13.01
N GLY A 87 -8.33 21.38 11.90
CA GLY A 87 -9.23 22.34 11.29
C GLY A 87 -10.43 22.62 12.18
N SER A 88 -11.11 23.74 11.93
CA SER A 88 -12.24 24.21 12.75
C SER A 88 -13.47 23.30 12.73
N GLU A 89 -13.60 22.46 11.72
CA GLU A 89 -14.71 21.51 11.54
C GLU A 89 -14.32 20.05 11.78
N SER A 90 -13.04 19.76 12.01
CA SER A 90 -12.56 18.42 12.42
C SER A 90 -13.11 18.06 13.80
N LYS A 91 -13.68 16.85 13.92
CA LYS A 91 -14.40 16.40 15.12
C LYS A 91 -13.90 15.09 15.70
N ARG A 92 -13.21 14.26 14.90
CA ARG A 92 -12.84 12.89 15.28
C ARG A 92 -11.44 12.82 15.89
N LEU A 93 -10.52 13.64 15.42
CA LEU A 93 -9.13 13.71 15.81
C LEU A 93 -8.84 15.00 16.58
N LYS A 94 -7.86 14.92 17.47
CA LYS A 94 -7.36 16.05 18.26
C LYS A 94 -5.84 16.11 18.25
N VAL A 95 -5.32 17.29 18.57
CA VAL A 95 -3.87 17.47 18.77
C VAL A 95 -3.35 16.47 19.81
N GLY A 96 -2.26 15.80 19.49
CA GLY A 96 -1.63 14.75 20.29
C GLY A 96 -2.02 13.34 19.90
N ASP A 97 -3.06 13.14 19.08
CA ASP A 97 -3.41 11.81 18.59
C ASP A 97 -2.28 11.24 17.72
N GLN A 98 -1.93 9.98 17.99
CA GLN A 98 -1.03 9.21 17.14
C GLN A 98 -1.85 8.58 16.02
N VAL A 99 -1.45 8.81 14.79
CA VAL A 99 -2.24 8.46 13.61
C VAL A 99 -1.39 7.80 12.54
N TYR A 100 -2.05 7.13 11.61
CA TYR A 100 -1.45 6.59 10.40
C TYR A 100 -2.47 6.66 9.24
N ALA A 101 -1.96 6.91 8.04
CA ALA A 101 -2.78 7.22 6.87
C ALA A 101 -2.01 7.01 5.57
N MET A 102 -2.74 6.91 4.47
CA MET A 102 -2.20 7.20 3.13
C MET A 102 -2.87 8.43 2.54
N THR A 103 -2.15 9.23 1.74
CA THR A 103 -2.75 10.33 0.99
C THR A 103 -3.50 9.81 -0.26
N PRO A 104 -4.47 10.57 -0.80
CA PRO A 104 -4.91 10.39 -2.18
C PRO A 104 -3.74 10.50 -3.18
N PHE A 105 -3.85 9.84 -4.35
CA PHE A 105 -2.79 9.84 -5.36
C PHE A 105 -2.45 11.24 -5.92
N ASN A 106 -3.41 12.16 -5.91
CA ASN A 106 -3.23 13.54 -6.39
C ASN A 106 -2.71 14.52 -5.32
N ALA A 107 -2.51 14.07 -4.07
CA ALA A 107 -2.03 14.89 -2.96
C ALA A 107 -0.53 14.65 -2.69
N CYS A 108 -0.14 13.38 -2.46
CA CYS A 108 1.23 12.93 -2.16
C CYS A 108 1.97 13.77 -1.10
N GLY A 109 3.26 13.49 -0.87
CA GLY A 109 4.14 14.33 -0.05
C GLY A 109 4.27 13.92 1.41
N THR A 110 4.11 12.65 1.75
CA THR A 110 4.35 12.17 3.12
C THR A 110 5.82 12.07 3.53
N VAL A 111 6.76 12.09 2.58
CA VAL A 111 8.20 12.17 2.89
C VAL A 111 8.59 13.63 3.18
N ALA A 112 8.03 14.15 4.26
CA ALA A 112 8.13 15.53 4.71
C ALA A 112 7.90 15.62 6.21
N ASP A 113 8.48 16.60 6.89
CA ASP A 113 8.33 16.75 8.34
C ASP A 113 6.86 16.87 8.77
N TYR A 114 6.01 17.44 7.90
CA TYR A 114 4.57 17.58 8.11
C TYR A 114 3.79 17.21 6.84
N ALA A 115 2.64 16.57 7.04
CA ALA A 115 1.66 16.29 6.00
C ALA A 115 0.27 16.75 6.45
N VAL A 116 -0.58 17.09 5.48
CA VAL A 116 -1.98 17.48 5.71
C VAL A 116 -2.88 16.41 5.11
N PHE A 117 -3.89 16.01 5.86
CA PHE A 117 -4.87 15.02 5.46
C PHE A 117 -6.28 15.55 5.74
N ASP A 118 -7.24 15.18 4.90
CA ASP A 118 -8.64 15.25 5.30
C ASP A 118 -8.87 14.25 6.44
N GLU A 119 -9.61 14.67 7.47
CA GLU A 119 -9.75 13.90 8.70
C GLU A 119 -10.34 12.50 8.45
N ASP A 120 -11.21 12.32 7.47
CA ASP A 120 -11.85 11.04 7.12
C ASP A 120 -10.92 10.01 6.47
N LEU A 121 -9.67 10.38 6.15
CA LEU A 121 -8.66 9.51 5.57
C LEU A 121 -7.66 8.96 6.60
N VAL A 122 -7.73 9.42 7.85
CA VAL A 122 -6.71 9.21 8.87
C VAL A 122 -7.21 8.28 9.98
N ALA A 123 -6.55 7.16 10.25
CA ALA A 123 -6.91 6.33 11.41
C ALA A 123 -6.01 6.59 12.61
N LEU A 124 -6.52 6.24 13.81
CA LEU A 124 -5.67 6.21 15.01
C LEU A 124 -4.66 5.07 14.86
N LYS A 125 -3.40 5.34 15.19
CA LYS A 125 -2.33 4.35 15.11
C LYS A 125 -2.64 3.17 16.04
N PRO A 126 -2.46 1.91 15.60
CA PRO A 126 -2.55 0.75 16.49
C PRO A 126 -1.63 0.94 17.68
N LYS A 127 -2.15 0.72 18.89
CA LYS A 127 -1.45 1.07 20.15
C LYS A 127 -0.21 0.21 20.38
N ASN A 128 -0.20 -1.01 19.85
CA ASN A 128 0.88 -2.00 20.00
C ASN A 128 2.00 -1.86 18.97
N LEU A 129 1.88 -0.96 17.98
CA LEU A 129 2.88 -0.78 16.93
C LEU A 129 3.78 0.44 17.19
N THR A 130 5.00 0.43 16.65
CA THR A 130 5.84 1.63 16.50
C THR A 130 5.33 2.51 15.35
N PHE A 131 5.83 3.74 15.21
CA PHE A 131 5.51 4.58 14.05
C PHE A 131 6.06 3.99 12.74
N ASP A 132 7.24 3.38 12.76
CA ASP A 132 7.81 2.71 11.59
C ASP A 132 6.91 1.57 11.10
N GLN A 133 6.43 0.75 12.04
CA GLN A 133 5.47 -0.33 11.79
C GLN A 133 4.15 0.21 11.25
N ALA A 134 3.57 1.22 11.89
CA ALA A 134 2.31 1.80 11.44
C ALA A 134 2.42 2.46 10.06
N ALA A 135 3.51 3.18 9.76
CA ALA A 135 3.73 3.81 8.47
C ALA A 135 3.87 2.78 7.33
N SER A 136 4.25 1.54 7.63
CA SER A 136 4.41 0.50 6.63
C SER A 136 3.09 -0.09 6.10
N ILE A 137 1.95 0.22 6.73
CA ILE A 137 0.67 -0.44 6.47
C ILE A 137 -0.24 0.26 5.45
N PRO A 138 -0.51 1.58 5.50
CA PRO A 138 -1.74 2.14 4.96
C PRO A 138 -2.05 1.75 3.51
N LEU A 139 -1.13 2.00 2.57
CA LEU A 139 -1.33 1.66 1.17
C LEU A 139 -1.48 0.15 0.96
N ILE A 140 -0.54 -0.68 1.46
CA ILE A 140 -0.58 -2.13 1.19
C ILE A 140 -1.75 -2.83 1.89
N GLY A 141 -2.11 -2.33 3.07
CA GLY A 141 -3.19 -2.84 3.89
C GLY A 141 -4.54 -2.52 3.26
N LEU A 142 -4.79 -1.25 2.92
CA LEU A 142 -6.01 -0.85 2.22
C LEU A 142 -6.14 -1.53 0.86
N THR A 143 -5.03 -1.68 0.13
CA THR A 143 -5.02 -2.37 -1.16
C THR A 143 -5.52 -3.81 -1.03
N SER A 144 -4.99 -4.57 -0.06
CA SER A 144 -5.41 -5.96 0.16
C SER A 144 -6.80 -6.06 0.77
N TYR A 145 -7.14 -5.16 1.69
CA TYR A 145 -8.45 -5.11 2.33
C TYR A 145 -9.56 -4.84 1.31
N GLN A 146 -9.39 -3.85 0.44
CA GLN A 146 -10.36 -3.55 -0.60
C GLN A 146 -10.48 -4.70 -1.60
N ALA A 147 -9.37 -5.30 -2.03
CA ALA A 147 -9.40 -6.44 -2.94
C ALA A 147 -10.12 -7.67 -2.35
N LEU A 148 -9.74 -8.08 -1.13
CA LEU A 148 -10.23 -9.32 -0.52
C LEU A 148 -11.59 -9.14 0.19
N VAL A 149 -11.81 -8.03 0.86
CA VAL A 149 -13.01 -7.82 1.69
C VAL A 149 -14.10 -7.06 0.93
N GLU A 150 -13.77 -5.95 0.27
CA GLU A 150 -14.79 -5.10 -0.36
C GLU A 150 -15.23 -5.61 -1.73
N HIS A 151 -14.27 -5.94 -2.59
CA HIS A 151 -14.54 -6.26 -3.98
C HIS A 151 -14.85 -7.74 -4.23
N THR A 152 -13.99 -8.65 -3.74
CA THR A 152 -14.20 -10.10 -3.90
C THR A 152 -15.08 -10.68 -2.80
N LYS A 153 -15.18 -9.99 -1.66
CA LYS A 153 -15.94 -10.43 -0.48
C LYS A 153 -15.58 -11.85 -0.06
N LEU A 154 -14.28 -12.13 0.02
CA LEU A 154 -13.75 -13.42 0.45
C LEU A 154 -14.38 -13.84 1.78
N GLN A 155 -14.87 -15.08 1.82
CA GLN A 155 -15.52 -15.65 3.00
C GLN A 155 -14.67 -16.73 3.67
N LYS A 156 -14.92 -16.95 4.95
CA LYS A 156 -14.36 -18.08 5.69
C LYS A 156 -14.64 -19.40 4.95
N GLY A 157 -13.63 -20.24 4.81
CA GLY A 157 -13.70 -21.55 4.14
C GLY A 157 -13.56 -21.51 2.61
N GLU A 158 -13.56 -20.32 1.99
CA GLU A 158 -13.23 -20.18 0.56
C GLU A 158 -11.72 -20.37 0.33
N SER A 159 -11.33 -20.71 -0.91
CA SER A 159 -9.93 -20.77 -1.33
C SER A 159 -9.53 -19.52 -2.10
N VAL A 160 -8.35 -18.97 -1.80
CA VAL A 160 -7.78 -17.82 -2.51
C VAL A 160 -6.40 -18.15 -3.06
N LEU A 161 -6.16 -17.83 -4.33
CA LEU A 161 -4.83 -17.80 -4.94
C LEU A 161 -4.31 -16.37 -4.98
N ILE A 162 -3.23 -16.11 -4.25
CA ILE A 162 -2.55 -14.82 -4.20
C ILE A 162 -1.30 -14.90 -5.08
N LEU A 163 -1.32 -14.24 -6.24
CA LEU A 163 -0.15 -14.19 -7.12
C LEU A 163 0.84 -13.14 -6.58
N GLY A 164 2.08 -13.56 -6.32
CA GLY A 164 3.12 -12.67 -5.77
C GLY A 164 3.10 -12.54 -4.25
N GLY A 165 2.96 -13.65 -3.53
CA GLY A 165 2.86 -13.68 -2.06
C GLY A 165 4.03 -13.10 -1.29
N SER A 166 5.20 -12.94 -1.92
CA SER A 166 6.36 -12.26 -1.32
C SER A 166 6.51 -10.79 -1.73
N SER A 167 5.50 -10.19 -2.35
CA SER A 167 5.38 -8.73 -2.41
C SER A 167 4.86 -8.20 -1.07
N ALA A 168 5.08 -6.91 -0.77
CA ALA A 168 4.54 -6.32 0.46
C ALA A 168 3.01 -6.41 0.54
N VAL A 169 2.32 -6.22 -0.59
CA VAL A 169 0.87 -6.41 -0.70
C VAL A 169 0.49 -7.88 -0.51
N GLY A 170 1.17 -8.80 -1.20
CA GLY A 170 0.93 -10.24 -1.09
C GLY A 170 1.13 -10.78 0.33
N MET A 171 2.17 -10.32 1.05
CA MET A 171 2.40 -10.70 2.45
C MET A 171 1.26 -10.25 3.37
N PHE A 172 0.74 -9.04 3.16
CA PHE A 172 -0.43 -8.56 3.91
C PHE A 172 -1.68 -9.37 3.54
N ALA A 173 -1.90 -9.60 2.24
CA ALA A 173 -3.03 -10.35 1.71
C ALA A 173 -3.09 -11.80 2.23
N ILE A 174 -1.94 -12.47 2.35
CA ILE A 174 -1.84 -13.82 2.92
C ILE A 174 -2.33 -13.82 4.37
N GLN A 175 -1.82 -12.91 5.19
CA GLN A 175 -2.20 -12.82 6.60
C GLN A 175 -3.69 -12.46 6.76
N LEU A 176 -4.19 -11.51 5.96
CA LEU A 176 -5.61 -11.14 5.98
C LEU A 176 -6.52 -12.30 5.56
N ALA A 177 -6.21 -12.99 4.46
CA ALA A 177 -6.98 -14.15 4.02
C ALA A 177 -6.96 -15.29 5.05
N HIS A 178 -5.80 -15.53 5.67
CA HIS A 178 -5.67 -16.51 6.74
C HIS A 178 -6.52 -16.12 7.96
N ALA A 179 -6.49 -14.85 8.39
CA ALA A 179 -7.29 -14.34 9.50
C ALA A 179 -8.81 -14.42 9.24
N ILE A 180 -9.25 -14.23 7.99
CA ILE A 180 -10.64 -14.47 7.56
C ILE A 180 -11.02 -15.96 7.67
N GLY A 181 -10.04 -16.87 7.68
CA GLY A 181 -10.22 -18.31 7.70
C GLY A 181 -10.42 -18.90 6.30
N ALA A 182 -9.86 -18.26 5.27
CA ALA A 182 -9.78 -18.80 3.93
C ALA A 182 -8.58 -19.75 3.79
N ARG A 183 -8.63 -20.65 2.81
CA ARG A 183 -7.50 -21.49 2.41
C ARG A 183 -6.59 -20.71 1.45
N VAL A 184 -5.36 -20.45 1.85
CA VAL A 184 -4.44 -19.57 1.14
C VAL A 184 -3.47 -20.36 0.28
N ILE A 185 -3.53 -20.13 -1.03
CA ILE A 185 -2.57 -20.59 -2.03
C ILE A 185 -1.79 -19.38 -2.50
N THR A 186 -0.48 -19.49 -2.69
CA THR A 186 0.30 -18.36 -3.20
C THR A 186 1.43 -18.76 -4.13
N THR A 187 1.80 -17.87 -5.04
CA THR A 187 3.01 -17.99 -5.84
C THR A 187 4.15 -17.18 -5.23
N THR A 188 5.33 -17.79 -5.14
CA THR A 188 6.56 -17.12 -4.67
C THR A 188 7.80 -17.89 -5.14
N SER A 189 8.99 -17.36 -4.92
CA SER A 189 10.24 -18.08 -5.18
C SER A 189 10.56 -19.05 -4.04
N ALA A 190 11.29 -20.13 -4.32
CA ALA A 190 11.67 -21.13 -3.31
C ALA A 190 12.27 -20.53 -2.02
N LYS A 191 13.12 -19.50 -2.14
CA LYS A 191 13.75 -18.81 -0.99
C LYS A 191 12.76 -18.16 -0.01
N ASN A 192 11.54 -17.87 -0.46
CA ASN A 192 10.51 -17.20 0.33
C ASN A 192 9.39 -18.17 0.77
N ALA A 193 9.47 -19.46 0.39
CA ALA A 193 8.37 -20.41 0.61
C ALA A 193 8.04 -20.60 2.09
N ASP A 194 9.05 -20.89 2.93
CA ASP A 194 8.81 -21.10 4.36
C ASP A 194 8.40 -19.82 5.07
N PHE A 195 8.93 -18.68 4.62
CA PHE A 195 8.54 -17.38 5.14
C PHE A 195 7.04 -17.11 4.91
N VAL A 196 6.52 -17.27 3.69
CA VAL A 196 5.10 -17.02 3.41
C VAL A 196 4.18 -18.07 4.03
N LYS A 197 4.64 -19.31 4.22
CA LYS A 197 3.91 -20.32 5.02
C LYS A 197 3.75 -19.86 6.46
N GLY A 198 4.81 -19.30 7.07
CA GLY A 198 4.76 -18.70 8.40
C GLY A 198 3.79 -17.53 8.52
N LEU A 199 3.40 -16.90 7.41
CA LEU A 199 2.38 -15.85 7.36
C LEU A 199 0.95 -16.38 7.20
N GLY A 200 0.76 -17.69 7.03
CA GLY A 200 -0.56 -18.32 6.87
C GLY A 200 -0.85 -18.91 5.47
N ALA A 201 0.15 -19.03 4.59
CA ALA A 201 -0.04 -19.73 3.32
C ALA A 201 -0.10 -21.25 3.53
N ASP A 202 -1.21 -21.88 3.10
CA ASP A 202 -1.40 -23.33 3.16
C ASP A 202 -0.66 -24.07 2.04
N ARG A 203 -0.60 -23.47 0.85
CA ARG A 203 0.11 -24.03 -0.32
C ARG A 203 0.94 -22.96 -1.00
N VAL A 204 2.18 -23.32 -1.32
CA VAL A 204 3.11 -22.47 -2.07
C VAL A 204 3.41 -23.10 -3.42
N ILE A 205 3.31 -22.33 -4.49
CA ILE A 205 3.68 -22.70 -5.86
C ILE A 205 4.94 -21.92 -6.24
N ASN A 206 6.03 -22.63 -6.56
CA ASN A 206 7.28 -21.99 -6.97
C ASN A 206 7.23 -21.57 -8.43
N TYR A 207 7.02 -20.28 -8.70
CA TYR A 207 6.84 -19.78 -10.08
C TYR A 207 8.07 -19.97 -10.99
N HIS A 208 9.26 -20.23 -10.42
CA HIS A 208 10.45 -20.53 -11.22
C HIS A 208 10.43 -21.92 -11.85
N THR A 209 9.69 -22.87 -11.26
CA THR A 209 9.70 -24.28 -11.68
C THR A 209 8.30 -24.82 -11.96
N GLN A 210 7.25 -24.07 -11.60
CA GLN A 210 5.86 -24.48 -11.70
C GLN A 210 5.01 -23.38 -12.31
N LYS A 211 3.92 -23.76 -12.97
CA LYS A 211 2.88 -22.84 -13.45
C LYS A 211 1.60 -23.11 -12.68
N TRP A 212 1.08 -22.11 -11.98
CA TRP A 212 -0.07 -22.30 -11.10
C TRP A 212 -1.31 -22.84 -11.83
N GLY A 213 -1.52 -22.45 -13.10
CA GLY A 213 -2.60 -22.97 -13.95
C GLY A 213 -2.50 -24.46 -14.29
N GLN A 214 -1.32 -25.07 -14.12
CA GLN A 214 -1.08 -26.50 -14.32
C GLN A 214 -1.05 -27.29 -12.99
N GLU A 215 -0.84 -26.59 -11.88
CA GLU A 215 -0.70 -27.14 -10.54
C GLU A 215 -2.02 -27.22 -9.76
N LEU A 216 -3.00 -26.42 -10.19
CA LEU A 216 -4.31 -26.32 -9.59
C LEU A 216 -5.34 -27.04 -10.45
N ASP A 217 -6.24 -27.75 -9.80
CA ASP A 217 -7.34 -28.39 -10.50
C ASP A 217 -8.26 -27.32 -11.12
N PRO A 218 -8.82 -27.57 -12.31
CA PRO A 218 -9.84 -26.70 -12.88
C PRO A 218 -10.98 -26.46 -11.88
N HIS A 219 -11.45 -25.22 -11.82
CA HIS A 219 -12.59 -24.80 -11.00
C HIS A 219 -12.45 -25.09 -9.50
N SER A 220 -11.24 -24.99 -8.96
CA SER A 220 -10.92 -25.29 -7.55
C SER A 220 -10.71 -24.07 -6.65
N VAL A 221 -10.65 -22.86 -7.24
CA VAL A 221 -10.34 -21.62 -6.50
C VAL A 221 -11.53 -20.65 -6.50
N ASP A 222 -11.89 -20.11 -5.34
CA ASP A 222 -12.97 -19.11 -5.22
C ASP A 222 -12.51 -17.71 -5.65
N VAL A 223 -11.31 -17.30 -5.25
CA VAL A 223 -10.76 -15.97 -5.53
C VAL A 223 -9.34 -16.06 -6.09
N ILE A 224 -9.05 -15.36 -7.18
CA ILE A 224 -7.67 -15.10 -7.62
C ILE A 224 -7.39 -13.62 -7.43
N TYR A 225 -6.35 -13.32 -6.65
CA TYR A 225 -5.86 -11.97 -6.40
C TYR A 225 -4.44 -11.81 -6.95
N ASP A 226 -4.32 -11.05 -8.04
CA ASP A 226 -3.03 -10.70 -8.62
C ASP A 226 -2.44 -9.44 -7.97
N CYS A 227 -1.39 -9.63 -7.15
CA CYS A 227 -0.70 -8.56 -6.43
C CYS A 227 0.38 -7.85 -7.28
N GLY A 228 0.13 -7.68 -8.58
CA GLY A 228 1.05 -6.94 -9.45
C GLY A 228 2.03 -7.79 -10.25
N MET A 229 1.69 -9.04 -10.56
CA MET A 229 2.60 -10.01 -11.18
C MET A 229 2.18 -10.42 -12.59
N GLU A 230 0.90 -10.73 -12.81
CA GLU A 230 0.45 -11.42 -14.01
C GLU A 230 -0.80 -10.76 -14.62
N ALA A 231 -0.61 -9.62 -15.31
CA ALA A 231 -1.69 -8.85 -15.96
C ALA A 231 -2.53 -9.66 -16.97
N ASP A 232 -1.97 -10.75 -17.49
CA ASP A 232 -2.64 -11.62 -18.48
C ASP A 232 -3.33 -12.84 -17.83
N ALA A 233 -3.30 -12.98 -16.51
CA ALA A 233 -3.86 -14.14 -15.80
C ALA A 233 -5.34 -14.37 -16.14
N TRP A 234 -6.14 -13.30 -16.27
CA TRP A 234 -7.55 -13.40 -16.66
C TRP A 234 -7.75 -13.99 -18.06
N ASN A 235 -6.90 -13.63 -19.02
CA ASN A 235 -7.02 -14.07 -20.40
C ASN A 235 -6.49 -15.49 -20.62
N THR A 236 -5.77 -16.02 -19.64
CA THR A 236 -5.08 -17.32 -19.69
C THR A 236 -5.73 -18.31 -18.72
N ASP A 237 -5.08 -18.59 -17.60
CA ASP A 237 -5.40 -19.72 -16.73
C ASP A 237 -6.51 -19.39 -15.71
N ALA A 238 -6.74 -18.12 -15.39
CA ALA A 238 -7.57 -17.75 -14.24
C ALA A 238 -9.02 -18.23 -14.40
N GLN A 239 -9.58 -18.10 -15.61
CA GLN A 239 -10.95 -18.54 -15.87
C GLN A 239 -11.13 -20.05 -15.71
N LEU A 240 -10.11 -20.85 -16.04
CA LEU A 240 -10.16 -22.30 -15.90
C LEU A 240 -10.01 -22.71 -14.43
N ILE A 241 -9.16 -22.03 -13.66
CA ILE A 241 -8.90 -22.35 -12.25
C ILE A 241 -10.00 -21.84 -11.32
N LEU A 242 -10.61 -20.71 -11.63
CA LEU A 242 -11.72 -20.16 -10.86
C LEU A 242 -12.95 -21.05 -10.91
N LYS A 243 -13.65 -21.17 -9.78
CA LYS A 243 -14.94 -21.87 -9.71
C LYS A 243 -15.93 -21.29 -10.71
N GLN A 244 -16.69 -22.17 -11.34
CA GLN A 244 -17.74 -21.78 -12.28
C GLN A 244 -18.80 -20.92 -11.59
N ASN A 245 -19.27 -19.88 -12.27
CA ASN A 245 -20.34 -18.95 -11.85
C ASN A 245 -20.08 -18.12 -10.58
N THR A 246 -19.13 -18.51 -9.74
CA THR A 246 -18.91 -17.94 -8.39
C THR A 246 -17.48 -17.45 -8.18
N GLY A 247 -16.54 -17.87 -9.03
CA GLY A 247 -15.16 -17.42 -8.96
C GLY A 247 -15.02 -15.92 -9.21
N ARG A 248 -14.08 -15.28 -8.53
CA ARG A 248 -13.80 -13.83 -8.65
C ARG A 248 -12.33 -13.59 -8.94
N PHE A 249 -12.03 -12.86 -10.00
CA PHE A 249 -10.67 -12.41 -10.31
C PHE A 249 -10.53 -10.92 -9.98
N VAL A 250 -9.46 -10.54 -9.30
CA VAL A 250 -9.10 -9.14 -9.03
C VAL A 250 -7.59 -8.94 -9.21
N SER A 251 -7.18 -7.81 -9.80
CA SER A 251 -5.75 -7.49 -10.02
C SER A 251 -5.43 -6.06 -9.60
N LEU A 252 -4.16 -5.82 -9.28
CA LEU A 252 -3.61 -4.46 -9.13
C LEU A 252 -3.16 -3.86 -10.48
N LEU A 253 -2.97 -4.71 -11.49
CA LEU A 253 -2.59 -4.28 -12.82
C LEU A 253 -3.83 -4.07 -13.69
N PRO A 254 -3.76 -3.17 -14.67
CA PRO A 254 -4.67 -3.21 -15.81
C PRO A 254 -4.57 -4.59 -16.46
N ILE A 255 -5.72 -5.16 -16.83
CA ILE A 255 -5.76 -6.44 -17.54
C ILE A 255 -5.28 -6.20 -18.97
N THR A 256 -4.47 -7.13 -19.49
CA THR A 256 -4.00 -7.06 -20.87
C THR A 256 -5.17 -7.06 -21.85
N GLU A 257 -5.18 -6.10 -22.78
CA GLU A 257 -6.19 -6.01 -23.84
C GLU A 257 -5.79 -6.87 -25.07
N PRO A 258 -6.75 -7.51 -25.77
CA PRO A 258 -8.19 -7.50 -25.50
C PRO A 258 -8.58 -8.43 -24.34
N VAL A 259 -9.40 -7.93 -23.41
CA VAL A 259 -9.93 -8.74 -22.30
C VAL A 259 -10.85 -9.85 -22.81
N GLN A 260 -10.51 -11.11 -22.50
CA GLN A 260 -11.31 -12.27 -22.88
C GLN A 260 -12.66 -12.29 -22.14
N PRO A 261 -13.78 -12.58 -22.82
CA PRO A 261 -15.08 -12.71 -22.15
C PRO A 261 -15.06 -13.92 -21.19
N ALA A 262 -15.84 -13.82 -20.11
CA ALA A 262 -15.95 -14.88 -19.13
C ALA A 262 -16.57 -16.15 -19.74
N LYS A 263 -15.76 -17.21 -19.89
CA LYS A 263 -16.18 -18.49 -20.49
C LYS A 263 -16.96 -19.40 -19.54
N TYR A 264 -16.65 -19.33 -18.24
CA TYR A 264 -17.17 -20.24 -17.22
C TYR A 264 -18.02 -19.55 -16.14
N GLY A 265 -18.47 -18.32 -16.41
CA GLY A 265 -19.30 -17.54 -15.49
C GLY A 265 -18.58 -16.94 -14.28
N ALA A 266 -17.26 -17.09 -14.16
CA ALA A 266 -16.47 -16.36 -13.16
C ALA A 266 -16.54 -14.85 -13.42
N LYS A 267 -16.53 -14.05 -12.35
CA LYS A 267 -16.58 -12.59 -12.41
C LYS A 267 -15.17 -12.02 -12.47
N ASN A 268 -14.90 -11.24 -13.50
CA ASN A 268 -13.75 -10.36 -13.55
C ASN A 268 -14.10 -9.03 -12.85
N ILE A 269 -13.52 -8.78 -11.68
CA ILE A 269 -13.64 -7.48 -10.99
C ILE A 269 -12.76 -6.43 -11.68
N GLY A 270 -11.69 -6.86 -12.34
CA GLY A 270 -10.75 -5.98 -13.02
C GLY A 270 -9.67 -5.42 -12.08
N GLN A 271 -9.10 -4.30 -12.51
CA GLN A 271 -8.10 -3.56 -11.75
C GLN A 271 -8.76 -2.88 -10.54
N VAL A 272 -8.18 -3.06 -9.36
CA VAL A 272 -8.50 -2.26 -8.17
C VAL A 272 -7.44 -1.21 -7.96
N LEU A 273 -7.86 0.05 -8.03
CA LEU A 273 -7.06 1.19 -7.60
C LEU A 273 -7.46 1.54 -6.17
N VAL A 274 -6.51 1.38 -5.24
CA VAL A 274 -6.75 1.63 -3.82
C VAL A 274 -7.17 3.09 -3.57
N TYR A 275 -8.14 3.28 -2.68
CA TYR A 275 -8.52 4.60 -2.19
C TYR A 275 -8.24 4.74 -0.68
N PRO A 276 -7.82 5.93 -0.20
CA PRO A 276 -7.62 6.16 1.22
C PRO A 276 -8.94 6.14 1.99
N THR A 277 -8.95 5.58 3.20
CA THR A 277 -10.11 5.65 4.09
C THR A 277 -9.71 5.36 5.54
N ALA A 278 -10.16 6.20 6.48
CA ALA A 278 -10.00 5.92 7.91
C ALA A 278 -10.74 4.64 8.30
N LYS A 279 -11.96 4.41 7.77
CA LYS A 279 -12.77 3.24 8.11
C LYS A 279 -12.07 1.93 7.76
N GLY A 280 -11.47 1.83 6.57
CA GLY A 280 -10.72 0.64 6.18
C GLY A 280 -9.48 0.42 7.05
N LEU A 281 -8.81 1.51 7.46
CA LEU A 281 -7.69 1.42 8.40
C LEU A 281 -8.14 1.05 9.82
N ASP A 282 -9.29 1.51 10.28
CA ASP A 282 -9.85 1.14 11.59
C ASP A 282 -10.15 -0.37 11.65
N GLU A 283 -10.68 -0.96 10.57
CA GLU A 283 -10.88 -2.42 10.46
C GLU A 283 -9.54 -3.16 10.47
N ILE A 284 -8.55 -2.66 9.72
CA ILE A 284 -7.18 -3.21 9.72
C ILE A 284 -6.52 -3.10 11.10
N THR A 285 -6.77 -2.03 11.84
CA THR A 285 -6.22 -1.82 13.20
C THR A 285 -6.59 -2.97 14.11
N SER A 286 -7.83 -3.47 14.04
CA SER A 286 -8.28 -4.61 14.85
C SER A 286 -7.39 -5.84 14.64
N TYR A 287 -7.11 -6.22 13.39
CA TYR A 287 -6.22 -7.34 13.08
C TYR A 287 -4.77 -7.13 13.52
N LEU A 288 -4.29 -5.87 13.51
CA LEU A 288 -2.95 -5.51 13.96
C LEU A 288 -2.83 -5.55 15.49
N GLU A 289 -3.84 -5.07 16.21
CA GLU A 289 -3.87 -5.08 17.68
C GLU A 289 -4.07 -6.49 18.23
N GLU A 290 -4.85 -7.34 17.56
CA GLU A 290 -4.99 -8.77 17.88
C GLU A 290 -3.72 -9.58 17.55
N GLY A 291 -2.82 -9.04 16.73
CA GLY A 291 -1.58 -9.71 16.30
C GLY A 291 -1.78 -10.79 15.24
N THR A 292 -2.98 -10.90 14.66
CA THR A 292 -3.26 -11.82 13.54
C THR A 292 -2.63 -11.35 12.23
N ILE A 293 -2.36 -10.05 12.11
CA ILE A 293 -1.54 -9.47 11.04
C ILE A 293 -0.37 -8.76 11.70
N VAL A 294 0.84 -8.99 11.20
CA VAL A 294 2.05 -8.30 11.64
C VAL A 294 2.67 -7.48 10.49
N PRO A 295 3.19 -6.27 10.78
CA PRO A 295 3.93 -5.47 9.81
C PRO A 295 5.26 -6.14 9.42
N ILE A 296 5.56 -6.21 8.12
CA ILE A 296 6.83 -6.73 7.62
C ILE A 296 7.65 -5.58 7.04
N ILE A 297 8.67 -5.16 7.80
CA ILE A 297 9.63 -4.13 7.38
C ILE A 297 10.93 -4.80 6.96
N ASP A 298 11.45 -4.42 5.81
CA ASP A 298 12.76 -4.87 5.33
C ASP A 298 13.88 -3.97 5.84
N THR A 299 13.71 -2.64 5.77
CA THR A 299 14.71 -1.68 6.24
C THR A 299 14.05 -0.35 6.62
N VAL A 300 14.54 0.24 7.70
CA VAL A 300 14.26 1.64 8.08
C VAL A 300 15.47 2.49 7.69
N TYR A 301 15.24 3.56 6.94
CA TYR A 301 16.24 4.52 6.50
C TYR A 301 16.06 5.84 7.25
N GLU A 302 17.17 6.52 7.54
CA GLU A 302 17.14 7.92 7.96
C GLU A 302 16.62 8.81 6.82
N PHE A 303 16.05 9.97 7.17
CA PHE A 303 15.39 10.89 6.24
C PHE A 303 16.26 11.24 5.03
N GLU A 304 17.54 11.55 5.26
CA GLU A 304 18.51 11.96 4.25
C GLU A 304 18.89 10.83 3.27
N LYS A 305 18.46 9.59 3.53
CA LYS A 305 18.78 8.41 2.73
C LYS A 305 17.64 7.98 1.79
N LEU A 306 16.67 8.85 1.52
CA LEU A 306 15.54 8.55 0.63
C LEU A 306 15.99 8.02 -0.74
N HIS A 307 16.96 8.66 -1.40
CA HIS A 307 17.43 8.23 -2.72
C HIS A 307 17.95 6.78 -2.70
N ALA A 308 18.70 6.40 -1.65
CA ALA A 308 19.20 5.03 -1.49
C ALA A 308 18.06 4.04 -1.25
N ALA A 309 17.05 4.43 -0.48
CA ALA A 309 15.85 3.63 -0.25
C ALA A 309 15.08 3.39 -1.56
N LEU A 310 14.91 4.43 -2.38
CA LEU A 310 14.27 4.33 -3.70
C LEU A 310 15.08 3.48 -4.69
N THR A 311 16.42 3.59 -4.69
CA THR A 311 17.28 2.70 -5.50
C THR A 311 17.09 1.23 -5.10
N LYS A 312 17.07 0.92 -3.79
CA LYS A 312 16.80 -0.44 -3.30
C LYS A 312 15.40 -0.91 -3.70
N LEU A 313 14.40 -0.04 -3.57
CA LEU A 313 13.01 -0.34 -3.94
C LEU A 313 12.89 -0.73 -5.42
N LYS A 314 13.50 0.04 -6.32
CA LYS A 314 13.52 -0.24 -7.77
C LYS A 314 14.19 -1.57 -8.10
N GLY A 315 15.18 -1.99 -7.30
CA GLY A 315 15.84 -3.28 -7.45
C GLY A 315 14.95 -4.50 -7.16
N ARG A 316 13.75 -4.32 -6.56
CA ARG A 316 12.79 -5.40 -6.23
C ARG A 316 13.41 -6.57 -5.43
N HIS A 317 14.31 -6.24 -4.50
CA HIS A 317 15.00 -7.23 -3.67
C HIS A 317 14.61 -7.18 -2.18
N SER A 318 13.77 -6.23 -1.80
CA SER A 318 13.28 -6.08 -0.42
C SER A 318 12.26 -7.16 -0.07
N ARG A 319 12.35 -7.69 1.15
CA ARG A 319 11.33 -8.56 1.75
C ARG A 319 10.52 -7.77 2.77
N GLY A 320 9.49 -7.09 2.29
CA GLY A 320 8.65 -6.20 3.08
C GLY A 320 8.84 -4.74 2.69
N LYS A 321 8.40 -3.84 3.57
CA LYS A 321 8.35 -2.40 3.33
C LYS A 321 9.67 -1.71 3.64
N LEU A 322 9.95 -0.66 2.88
CA LEU A 322 11.02 0.29 3.20
C LEU A 322 10.39 1.53 3.85
N VAL A 323 10.89 1.85 5.02
CA VAL A 323 10.38 2.95 5.86
C VAL A 323 11.45 4.04 5.93
N ILE A 324 11.00 5.29 5.93
CA ILE A 324 11.82 6.49 6.10
C ILE A 324 11.47 7.10 7.44
N LYS A 325 12.44 7.17 8.35
CA LYS A 325 12.31 7.89 9.61
C LYS A 325 12.47 9.38 9.33
N VAL A 326 11.42 10.15 9.56
CA VAL A 326 11.33 11.57 9.15
C VAL A 326 11.67 12.48 10.32
N ASN A 327 10.97 12.29 11.45
CA ASN A 327 11.17 13.05 12.67
C ASN A 327 11.41 12.11 13.87
N PRO A 328 12.09 12.59 14.92
CA PRO A 328 12.12 11.90 16.20
C PRO A 328 10.73 11.88 16.85
N GLU A 329 10.43 10.80 17.56
CA GLU A 329 9.16 10.56 18.26
C GLU A 329 8.83 11.61 19.34
N SER A 330 9.80 12.41 19.82
CA SER A 330 9.54 13.64 20.58
C SER A 330 10.82 14.41 20.94
N GLN A 331 10.68 15.70 21.19
CA GLN A 331 11.00 16.25 22.51
C GLN A 331 9.71 16.88 23.02
N ALA A 332 9.21 16.40 24.16
CA ALA A 332 8.14 17.06 24.92
C ALA A 332 8.68 18.38 25.51
#